data_AF-A0AAD9GVD2-F1
#
_entry.id   AF-A0AAD9GVD2-F1
#
_cell.length_a   1.000
_cell.length_b   1.000
_cell.length_c   1.000
_cell.angle_alpha   90.00
_cell.angle_beta   90.00
_cell.angle_gamma   90.00
#
_symmetry.space_group_name_H-M   'P 1'
#
loop_
_entity.id
_entity.type
_entity.pdbx_description
1 polymer ?
#
loop_
_entity_poly.entity_id
_entity_poly.type
_entity_poly.pdbx_seq_one_letter_code
_entity_poly.pdbx_strand_id
1 'polypeptide(L)'
;MDDEGSLEERDLPSTSYVERLVIGGERTSLSGTNTPIVDILARTKEKGATQYLVLLATYEFAWRTVGTLLPNYSVLIKAFEDARRKERGLPELRRSARLAEANVAVDEDNLLF
;
A
#
# COMPACT_ATOMS: atom_id res chain seq x y z
N MET A 1 -1.15 6.80 -59.70
CA MET A 1 -2.50 7.14 -59.23
C MET A 1 -2.68 6.31 -57.99
N ASP A 2 -2.40 6.89 -56.83
CA ASP A 2 -2.64 6.24 -55.53
C ASP A 2 -3.41 7.26 -54.71
N ASP A 3 -4.73 7.29 -54.94
CA ASP A 3 -5.69 8.02 -54.12
C ASP A 3 -6.12 7.03 -53.03
N GLU A 4 -5.34 6.96 -51.95
CA GLU A 4 -5.69 6.20 -50.75
C GLU A 4 -6.82 6.97 -50.06
N GLY A 5 -8.05 6.73 -50.55
CA GLY A 5 -9.27 7.33 -50.06
C GLY A 5 -9.40 7.15 -48.55
N SER A 6 -9.90 8.20 -47.88
CA SER A 6 -10.09 8.19 -46.43
C SER A 6 -10.98 7.01 -46.03
N LEU A 7 -10.51 6.20 -45.07
CA LEU A 7 -11.22 5.02 -44.58
C LEU A 7 -12.62 5.40 -44.08
N GLU A 8 -13.64 4.71 -44.58
CA GLU A 8 -15.04 4.98 -44.24
C GLU A 8 -15.54 3.97 -43.20
N GLU A 9 -16.57 4.33 -42.44
CA GLU A 9 -17.08 3.55 -41.30
C GLU A 9 -17.46 2.09 -41.65
N ARG A 10 -17.82 1.85 -42.91
CA ARG A 10 -18.12 0.52 -43.47
C ARG A 10 -16.91 -0.42 -43.56
N ASP A 11 -15.70 0.11 -43.47
CA ASP A 11 -14.45 -0.66 -43.53
C ASP A 11 -14.05 -1.22 -42.14
N LEU A 12 -14.81 -0.88 -41.09
CA LEU A 12 -14.62 -1.41 -39.75
C LEU A 12 -15.27 -2.80 -39.62
N PRO A 13 -14.59 -3.78 -38.99
CA PRO A 13 -15.17 -5.11 -38.78
C PRO A 13 -16.43 -5.01 -37.93
N SER A 14 -17.53 -5.67 -38.37
CA SER A 14 -18.87 -5.55 -37.77
C SER A 14 -19.00 -5.98 -36.29
N THR A 15 -17.91 -6.34 -35.61
CA THR A 15 -17.91 -6.73 -34.19
C THR A 15 -16.71 -6.20 -33.39
N SER A 16 -16.20 -4.99 -33.68
CA SER A 16 -15.34 -4.30 -32.71
C SER A 16 -16.18 -3.33 -31.87
N TYR A 17 -16.92 -3.88 -30.90
CA TYR A 17 -17.47 -3.06 -29.83
C TYR A 17 -16.29 -2.54 -28.99
N VAL A 18 -15.90 -1.29 -29.21
CA VAL A 18 -14.91 -0.59 -28.38
C VAL A 18 -15.67 0.37 -27.47
N GLU A 19 -15.90 -0.06 -26.24
CA GLU A 19 -16.46 0.80 -25.20
C GLU A 19 -15.40 1.83 -24.79
N ARG A 20 -15.49 3.05 -25.33
CA ARG A 20 -14.66 4.18 -24.88
C ARG A 20 -15.24 4.75 -23.60
N LEU A 21 -14.73 4.30 -22.45
CA LEU A 21 -15.00 4.93 -21.16
C LEU A 21 -14.23 6.25 -21.06
N VAL A 22 -14.89 7.37 -21.36
CA VAL A 22 -14.32 8.71 -21.14
C VAL A 22 -14.55 9.09 -19.67
N ILE A 23 -13.55 8.84 -18.83
CA ILE A 23 -13.52 9.39 -17.47
C ILE A 23 -13.10 10.86 -17.61
N GLY A 24 -14.07 11.75 -17.43
CA GLY A 24 -13.81 13.19 -17.42
C GLY A 24 -12.83 13.56 -16.30
N GLY A 25 -11.70 14.16 -16.67
CA GLY A 25 -10.81 14.96 -15.82
C GLY A 25 -10.15 14.24 -14.64
N GLU A 26 -8.94 13.70 -14.86
CA GLU A 26 -7.84 13.58 -13.88
C GLU A 26 -8.16 13.16 -12.43
N ARG A 27 -9.16 12.32 -12.19
CA ARG A 27 -9.38 11.72 -10.85
C ARG A 27 -9.66 10.24 -11.00
N THR A 28 -8.60 9.45 -10.87
CA THR A 28 -8.69 8.01 -10.65
C THR A 28 -9.45 7.78 -9.35
N SER A 29 -10.69 7.30 -9.44
CA SER A 29 -11.46 6.89 -8.27
C SER A 29 -11.07 5.46 -7.91
N LEU A 30 -10.40 5.31 -6.77
CA LEU A 30 -10.08 4.00 -6.20
C LEU A 30 -11.30 3.57 -5.36
N SER A 31 -12.14 2.68 -5.90
CA SER A 31 -13.25 2.08 -5.15
C SER A 31 -12.81 0.75 -4.55
N GLY A 32 -13.06 0.54 -3.25
CA GLY A 32 -12.94 -0.78 -2.62
C GLY A 32 -12.15 -0.86 -1.31
N THR A 33 -11.35 0.15 -0.94
CA THR A 33 -10.65 0.18 0.36
C THR A 33 -10.41 1.62 0.79
N ASN A 34 -10.58 1.91 2.08
CA ASN A 34 -10.29 3.20 2.72
C ASN A 34 -8.83 3.63 2.40
N THR A 35 -8.66 4.58 1.47
CA THR A 35 -7.40 5.21 1.01
C THR A 35 -6.12 4.36 1.14
N PRO A 36 -5.67 3.64 0.09
CA PRO A 36 -4.48 2.80 0.17
C PRO A 36 -3.22 3.63 0.45
N ILE A 37 -2.35 3.10 1.31
CA ILE A 37 -1.09 3.73 1.70
C ILE A 37 0.03 3.26 0.77
N VAL A 38 0.78 4.23 0.25
CA VAL A 38 1.91 4.05 -0.66
C VAL A 38 3.22 3.89 0.11
N ASP A 39 3.48 4.78 1.08
CA ASP A 39 4.76 4.82 1.80
C ASP A 39 4.65 5.41 3.21
N ILE A 40 5.68 5.21 4.02
CA ILE A 40 5.86 5.79 5.36
C ILE A 40 7.07 6.72 5.34
N LEU A 41 6.83 7.99 5.64
CA LEU A 41 7.83 9.05 5.46
C LEU A 41 8.49 9.48 6.77
N ALA A 42 7.74 9.40 7.86
CA ALA A 42 8.23 9.83 9.16
C ALA A 42 7.59 9.04 10.29
N ARG A 43 8.23 9.09 11.45
CA ARG A 43 7.72 8.52 12.70
C ARG A 43 7.84 9.52 13.81
N THR A 44 6.76 9.67 14.57
CA THR A 44 6.75 10.41 15.82
C THR A 44 6.33 9.51 16.98
N LYS A 45 6.72 9.91 18.19
CA LYS A 45 6.21 9.35 19.43
C LYS A 45 5.62 10.50 20.23
N GLU A 46 4.31 10.60 20.24
CA GLU A 46 3.59 11.63 20.99
C GLU A 46 2.79 10.95 22.10
N LYS A 47 2.92 11.44 23.34
CA LYS A 47 2.22 10.89 24.52
C LYS A 47 2.40 9.37 24.69
N GLY A 48 3.56 8.84 24.32
CA GLY A 48 3.86 7.40 24.37
C GLY A 48 3.29 6.57 23.21
N ALA A 49 2.38 7.11 22.42
CA ALA A 49 1.83 6.46 21.23
C ALA A 49 2.75 6.69 20.02
N THR A 50 3.05 5.61 19.29
CA THR A 50 3.81 5.71 18.04
C THR A 50 2.85 6.02 16.90
N GLN A 51 3.19 7.04 16.12
CA GLN A 51 2.46 7.42 14.91
C GLN A 51 3.41 7.51 13.73
N TYR A 52 2.89 7.17 12.56
CA TYR A 52 3.62 7.21 11.30
C TYR A 52 2.94 8.22 10.37
N LEU A 53 3.75 9.04 9.70
CA LEU A 53 3.30 9.89 8.61
C LEU A 53 3.28 9.03 7.35
N VAL A 54 2.09 8.87 6.77
CA VAL A 54 1.88 8.02 5.60
C VAL A 54 1.57 8.85 4.36
N LEU A 55 2.09 8.42 3.22
CA LEU A 55 1.70 8.89 1.89
C LEU A 55 0.55 8.03 1.39
N LEU A 56 -0.59 8.66 1.11
CA LEU A 56 -1.76 8.00 0.55
C LEU A 56 -1.66 7.94 -0.98
N ALA A 57 -2.41 7.04 -1.61
CA ALA A 57 -2.49 6.97 -3.08
C ALA A 57 -3.15 8.21 -3.71
N THR A 58 -3.82 9.02 -2.90
CA THR A 58 -4.29 10.37 -3.28
C THR A 58 -3.17 11.41 -3.30
N TYR A 59 -1.92 11.01 -3.01
CA TYR A 59 -0.75 11.87 -2.80
C TYR A 59 -0.89 12.83 -1.60
N GLU A 60 -1.84 12.58 -0.72
CA GLU A 60 -2.02 13.31 0.52
C GLU A 60 -1.20 12.66 1.65
N PHE A 61 -0.84 13.46 2.65
CA PHE A 61 -0.13 12.98 3.83
C PHE A 61 -1.05 12.92 5.05
N ALA A 62 -0.95 11.86 5.84
CA ALA A 62 -1.73 11.73 7.06
C ALA A 62 -0.93 11.08 8.19
N TRP A 63 -1.17 11.51 9.43
CA TRP A 63 -0.70 10.78 10.61
C TRP A 63 -1.64 9.59 10.89
N ARG A 64 -1.03 8.43 11.13
CA ARG A 64 -1.72 7.18 11.43
C ARG A 64 -1.09 6.51 12.64
N THR A 65 -1.91 5.96 13.52
CA THR A 65 -1.45 5.18 14.67
C THR A 65 -1.03 3.79 14.21
N VAL A 66 -0.11 3.15 14.94
CA VAL A 66 0.33 1.78 14.60
C VAL A 66 -0.85 0.81 14.51
N GLY A 67 -1.85 0.95 15.39
CA GLY A 67 -3.06 0.11 15.39
C GLY A 67 -3.90 0.24 14.12
N THR A 68 -3.89 1.40 13.45
CA THR A 68 -4.59 1.57 12.16
C THR A 68 -3.83 1.02 10.97
N LEU A 69 -2.52 0.81 11.11
CA LEU A 69 -1.66 0.34 10.03
C LEU A 69 -1.46 -1.18 10.07
N LEU A 70 -1.44 -1.77 11.26
CA LEU A 70 -1.29 -3.21 11.42
C LEU A 70 -2.63 -3.94 11.25
N PRO A 71 -2.62 -5.16 10.70
CA PRO A 71 -1.44 -5.88 10.18
C PRO A 71 -1.09 -5.50 8.72
N ASN A 72 -2.02 -4.84 8.02
CA ASN A 72 -2.03 -4.68 6.56
C ASN A 72 -0.78 -3.98 5.98
N TYR A 73 -0.20 -3.03 6.71
CA TYR A 73 0.96 -2.25 6.29
C TYR A 73 2.23 -2.57 7.09
N SER A 74 2.29 -3.76 7.72
CA SER A 74 3.45 -4.20 8.51
C SER A 74 4.75 -4.23 7.71
N VAL A 75 4.69 -4.56 6.42
CA VAL A 75 5.85 -4.59 5.52
C VAL A 75 6.45 -3.19 5.35
N LEU A 76 5.61 -2.17 5.16
CA LEU A 76 6.04 -0.77 5.03
C LEU A 76 6.66 -0.26 6.33
N ILE A 77 6.04 -0.56 7.47
CA ILE A 77 6.59 -0.21 8.80
C ILE A 77 7.98 -0.83 8.97
N LYS A 78 8.13 -2.12 8.62
CA LYS A 78 9.41 -2.81 8.75
C LYS A 78 10.48 -2.19 7.86
N ALA A 79 10.18 -1.97 6.58
CA ALA A 79 11.11 -1.36 5.63
C ALA A 79 11.58 0.03 6.10
N PHE A 80 10.65 0.86 6.59
CA PHE A 80 10.96 2.18 7.15
C PHE A 80 11.88 2.08 8.38
N GLU A 81 11.57 1.20 9.34
CA GLU A 81 12.38 1.04 10.54
C GLU A 81 13.77 0.47 10.26
N ASP A 82 13.86 -0.47 9.32
CA ASP A 82 15.13 -1.08 8.89
C ASP A 82 16.03 -0.05 8.20
N ALA A 83 15.48 0.77 7.29
CA ALA A 83 16.20 1.87 6.66
C ALA A 83 16.75 2.86 7.71
N ARG A 84 15.89 3.27 8.65
CA ARG A 84 16.27 4.19 9.74
C ARG A 84 17.31 3.60 10.71
N ARG A 85 17.33 2.28 10.88
CA ARG A 85 18.36 1.57 11.65
C ARG A 85 19.68 1.52 10.91
N LYS A 86 19.64 1.22 9.61
CA LYS A 86 20.82 1.21 8.74
C LYS A 86 21.52 2.56 8.73
N GLU A 87 20.76 3.66 8.66
CA GLU A 87 21.30 5.03 8.80
C GLU A 87 22.01 5.27 10.14
N ARG A 88 21.61 4.56 11.19
CA ARG A 88 22.20 4.62 12.54
C ARG A 88 23.29 3.58 12.75
N GLY A 89 23.69 2.83 11.72
CA GLY A 89 24.63 1.71 11.83
C GLY A 89 24.11 0.54 12.66
N LEU A 90 22.80 0.47 12.90
CA LEU A 90 22.17 -0.63 13.62
C LEU A 90 21.75 -1.74 12.65
N PRO A 91 21.82 -3.01 13.07
CA PRO A 91 21.29 -4.12 12.28
C PRO A 91 19.76 -4.01 12.12
N GLU A 92 19.26 -4.56 11.01
CA GLU A 92 17.83 -4.68 10.71
C GLU A 92 17.06 -5.40 11.83
N LEU A 93 15.78 -5.06 11.99
CA LEU A 93 14.84 -5.73 12.88
C LEU A 93 14.55 -7.14 12.36
N ARG A 94 15.41 -8.08 12.78
CA ARG A 94 15.16 -9.50 12.59
C ARG A 94 14.15 -9.98 13.64
N ARG A 95 13.16 -10.77 13.20
CA ARG A 95 12.47 -11.68 14.11
C ARG A 95 13.52 -12.64 14.63
N SER A 96 13.94 -12.52 15.88
CA SER A 96 14.91 -13.46 16.43
C SER A 96 14.27 -14.85 16.48
N ALA A 97 15.02 -15.90 16.10
CA ALA A 97 14.52 -17.27 16.16
C ALA A 97 14.04 -17.65 17.58
N ARG A 98 14.68 -17.07 18.61
CA ARG A 98 14.29 -17.23 20.02
C ARG A 98 12.89 -16.69 20.36
N LEU A 99 12.37 -15.72 19.60
CA LEU A 99 11.00 -15.19 19.78
C LEU A 99 9.93 -16.07 19.12
N ALA A 100 10.29 -16.88 18.11
CA ALA A 100 9.33 -17.79 17.46
C ALA A 100 8.94 -18.96 18.38
N GLU A 101 9.91 -19.53 19.10
CA GLU A 101 9.66 -20.56 20.14
C GLU A 101 8.82 -20.01 21.30
N ALA A 102 9.05 -18.77 21.73
CA ALA A 102 8.27 -18.17 22.81
C ALA A 102 6.81 -17.85 22.41
N ASN A 103 6.54 -17.55 21.14
CA ASN A 103 5.18 -17.34 20.66
C ASN A 103 4.39 -18.64 20.49
N VAL A 104 5.06 -19.78 20.25
CA VAL A 104 4.41 -21.11 20.25
C VAL A 104 3.90 -21.46 21.66
N ALA A 105 4.65 -21.14 22.71
CA ALA A 105 4.25 -21.42 24.09
C ALA A 105 3.07 -20.57 24.60
N VAL A 106 2.70 -19.48 23.90
CA VAL A 106 1.57 -18.61 24.30
C VAL A 106 0.25 -19.02 23.63
N ASP A 107 0.30 -19.82 22.56
CA ASP A 107 -0.91 -20.31 21.87
C ASP A 107 -1.47 -21.60 22.51
N GLU A 108 -0.70 -22.29 23.36
CA GLU A 108 -1.17 -23.46 24.11
C GLU A 108 -1.83 -23.10 25.45
N ASP A 109 -1.60 -21.89 25.99
CA ASP A 109 -2.17 -21.44 27.28
C ASP A 109 -3.49 -20.65 27.14
N ASN A 110 -4.09 -20.60 25.93
CA ASN A 110 -5.40 -19.95 25.72
C ASN A 110 -6.54 -20.93 25.37
N LEU A 111 -6.41 -22.21 25.74
CA LEU A 111 -7.55 -23.13 25.86
C LEU A 111 -7.75 -23.52 27.33
N LEU A 112 -8.71 -22.83 27.98
CA LEU A 112 -9.43 -23.14 29.24
C LEU A 112 -9.27 -22.09 30.34
N PHE A 113 -10.15 -21.08 30.33
CA PHE A 113 -10.76 -20.53 31.55
C PHE A 113 -12.25 -20.31 31.32
#